data_AF-A0A2P8A7Y0-F1
#
_entry.id   AF-A0A2P8A7Y0-F1
#
_cell.length_a   1.000
_cell.length_b   1.000
_cell.length_c   1.000
_cell.angle_alpha   90.00
_cell.angle_beta   90.00
_cell.angle_gamma   90.00
#
_symmetry.space_group_name_H-M   'P 1'
#
loop_
_entity.id
_entity.type
_entity.pdbx_description
1 polymer ?
#
loop_
_entity_poly.entity_id
_entity_poly.type
_entity_poly.pdbx_seq_one_letter_code
_entity_poly.pdbx_strand_id
1 'polypeptide(L)'
;MSPVTITANGLGERIPHKQEKELPGNANWVVQKYGGTSLGKFPVNIAEDIIVPGLKEHRIAVVCSARSTYTKSEGTTNRLLRAAREAEKPTSRKYVDIVQVIRDDHLAAGKNTIKDASILERYSAGVDEECDGLIKILESAQHLGEVSTRTEDKIIAKGEKLSCQYMTAVLQSKGVDAAYVDLSEVITFDTGKALDEGFYLTLSKHLAEAIHACGAAVPIITGYFGNVPGGLLNQIGRGYTDLCAALVAVGLAALELQIWKEVDGIFTADPRKVPTARLLSSVTPSEAAELTFYGSEVIHPFTMDQVIRASIPIRIKNVMNPRGSGTIILPDRTDDLAYKKPGLYRNHSRYHVSTTGAGALTAKGANGLLKPKRPTAVTIKRGITVLNVHSKKRTRSHGFLMSIFSTLDKHKLSVDLISSSEVHVSMALHSEIALLSQAEPDSEEMKIESEALKGAVEDLGKWGDVDLVPGMAIVSLVGRELRSMVGISGRFLGVLGEEGVNVEMISQGASEINISCVIDEKEANRALNVVHTNLFTFLD
;
A
#
# COMPACT_ATOMS: atom_id res chain seq x y z
N MET A 1 -2.31 34.36 -48.37
CA MET A 1 -3.16 35.55 -48.60
C MET A 1 -4.59 35.10 -48.40
N SER A 2 -5.48 35.65 -47.59
CA SER A 2 -5.53 36.67 -46.54
C SER A 2 -6.88 36.41 -45.82
N PRO A 3 -7.11 36.91 -44.60
CA PRO A 3 -8.15 36.43 -43.68
C PRO A 3 -9.53 37.00 -44.02
N VAL A 4 -10.60 36.30 -43.61
CA VAL A 4 -11.96 36.84 -43.62
C VAL A 4 -12.40 37.15 -42.18
N THR A 5 -12.54 38.45 -41.96
CA THR A 5 -13.08 39.11 -40.77
C THR A 5 -14.57 38.81 -40.61
N ILE A 6 -15.00 38.39 -39.41
CA ILE A 6 -16.42 38.33 -39.04
C ILE A 6 -16.74 39.55 -38.17
N THR A 7 -17.64 40.39 -38.66
CA THR A 7 -18.20 41.57 -37.99
C THR A 7 -19.19 41.17 -36.90
N ALA A 8 -19.04 41.77 -35.72
CA ALA A 8 -20.04 41.76 -34.66
C ALA A 8 -21.07 42.89 -34.89
N ASN A 9 -22.36 42.60 -34.67
CA ASN A 9 -23.29 43.45 -33.92
C ASN A 9 -24.69 42.84 -33.82
N GLY A 10 -25.23 42.80 -32.60
CA GLY A 10 -26.59 42.39 -32.28
C GLY A 10 -26.79 42.19 -30.78
N LEU A 11 -26.78 43.29 -30.01
CA LEU A 11 -27.05 43.33 -28.57
C LEU A 11 -28.54 43.05 -28.29
N GLY A 12 -28.82 42.06 -27.45
CA GLY A 12 -30.13 41.81 -26.84
C GLY A 12 -29.99 41.01 -25.54
N GLU A 13 -30.23 41.70 -24.42
CA GLU A 13 -30.46 41.22 -23.03
C GLU A 13 -29.37 40.38 -22.32
N ARG A 14 -28.69 41.05 -21.37
CA ARG A 14 -27.81 40.41 -20.36
C ARG A 14 -28.65 39.63 -19.34
N ILE A 15 -28.69 38.31 -19.48
CA ILE A 15 -28.90 37.39 -18.36
C ILE A 15 -27.51 37.16 -17.71
N PRO A 16 -27.38 37.15 -16.37
CA PRO A 16 -26.06 36.99 -15.74
C PRO A 16 -25.47 35.63 -16.13
N HIS A 17 -24.32 35.63 -16.81
CA HIS A 17 -23.51 34.42 -16.97
C HIS A 17 -23.17 33.87 -15.57
N LYS A 18 -23.87 32.82 -15.13
CA LYS A 18 -23.29 31.88 -14.17
C LYS A 18 -22.10 31.24 -14.89
N GLN A 19 -20.91 31.36 -14.30
CA GLN A 19 -19.73 30.62 -14.75
C GLN A 19 -20.05 29.12 -14.75
N GLU A 20 -20.20 28.55 -15.94
CA GLU A 20 -20.17 27.11 -16.16
C GLU A 20 -18.72 26.62 -16.03
N LYS A 21 -18.51 25.75 -15.04
CA LYS A 21 -17.25 25.07 -14.69
C LYS A 21 -16.93 23.90 -15.63
N GLU A 22 -17.04 24.08 -16.95
CA GLU A 22 -16.93 22.96 -17.90
C GLU A 22 -15.61 23.00 -18.71
N LEU A 23 -14.56 22.43 -18.08
CA LEU A 23 -13.40 21.59 -18.52
C LEU A 23 -12.88 21.69 -19.98
N PRO A 24 -11.55 21.59 -20.27
CA PRO A 24 -10.52 20.79 -19.58
C PRO A 24 -9.21 21.55 -19.23
N GLY A 25 -8.43 21.01 -18.29
CA GLY A 25 -7.06 21.48 -17.98
C GLY A 25 -6.82 22.16 -16.62
N ASN A 26 -7.83 22.21 -15.73
CA ASN A 26 -7.70 22.66 -14.33
C ASN A 26 -8.85 22.08 -13.48
N ALA A 27 -9.05 20.77 -13.58
CA ALA A 27 -10.18 20.10 -12.95
C ALA A 27 -9.91 19.93 -11.45
N ASN A 28 -10.77 20.50 -10.61
CA ASN A 28 -10.68 20.43 -9.15
C ASN A 28 -11.09 19.03 -8.63
N TRP A 29 -10.44 17.98 -9.14
CA TRP A 29 -10.69 16.60 -8.77
C TRP A 29 -9.93 16.22 -7.50
N VAL A 30 -10.60 15.51 -6.61
CA VAL A 30 -10.01 14.78 -5.49
C VAL A 30 -10.37 13.32 -5.67
N VAL A 31 -9.36 12.45 -5.76
CA VAL A 31 -9.57 11.00 -5.83
C VAL A 31 -9.55 10.45 -4.42
N GLN A 32 -10.57 9.71 -4.02
CA GLN A 32 -10.71 9.15 -2.68
C GLN A 32 -10.71 7.63 -2.74
N LYS A 33 -9.74 7.00 -2.09
CA LYS A 33 -9.67 5.55 -1.96
C LYS A 33 -10.15 5.10 -0.59
N TYR A 34 -11.04 4.12 -0.56
CA TYR A 34 -11.53 3.51 0.69
C TYR A 34 -11.13 2.03 0.79
N GLY A 35 -10.59 1.65 1.95
CA GLY A 35 -10.26 0.26 2.26
C GLY A 35 -11.50 -0.59 2.57
N GLY A 36 -11.34 -1.91 2.46
CA GLY A 36 -12.45 -2.86 2.65
C GLY A 36 -13.11 -2.80 4.03
N THR A 37 -12.31 -2.64 5.08
CA THR A 37 -12.82 -2.53 6.46
C THR A 37 -13.55 -1.20 6.69
N SER A 38 -13.08 -0.12 6.08
CA SER A 38 -13.75 1.19 6.10
C SER A 38 -15.12 1.13 5.44
N LEU A 39 -15.23 0.47 4.28
CA LEU A 39 -16.49 0.27 3.56
C LEU A 39 -17.45 -0.69 4.29
N GLY A 40 -16.93 -1.63 5.08
CA GLY A 40 -17.75 -2.52 5.90
C GLY A 40 -18.32 -1.87 7.15
N LYS A 41 -17.51 -1.08 7.86
CA LYS A 41 -17.88 -0.52 9.17
C LYS A 41 -18.48 0.89 9.11
N PHE A 42 -18.02 1.72 8.18
CA PHE A 42 -18.32 3.16 8.17
C PHE A 42 -18.94 3.68 6.84
N PRO A 43 -19.79 2.92 6.12
CA PRO A 43 -20.32 3.37 4.83
C PRO A 43 -21.18 4.64 4.93
N VAL A 44 -21.94 4.80 6.02
CA VAL A 44 -22.77 5.99 6.25
C VAL A 44 -21.91 7.21 6.54
N ASN A 45 -20.90 7.09 7.41
CA ASN A 45 -19.95 8.18 7.68
C ASN A 45 -19.20 8.60 6.42
N ILE A 46 -18.81 7.64 5.58
CA ILE A 46 -18.18 7.93 4.28
C ILE A 46 -19.10 8.78 3.40
N ALA A 47 -20.37 8.41 3.29
CA ALA A 47 -21.33 9.18 2.50
C ALA A 47 -21.59 10.57 3.09
N GLU A 48 -21.96 10.65 4.37
CA GLU A 48 -22.49 11.87 5.01
C GLU A 48 -21.41 12.83 5.50
N ASP A 49 -20.32 12.33 6.08
CA ASP A 49 -19.30 13.15 6.74
C ASP A 49 -18.10 13.46 5.83
N ILE A 50 -17.93 12.70 4.73
CA ILE A 50 -16.76 12.81 3.85
C ILE A 50 -17.15 13.24 2.44
N ILE A 51 -17.94 12.42 1.74
CA ILE A 51 -18.24 12.65 0.31
C ILE A 51 -19.18 13.86 0.16
N VAL A 52 -20.34 13.87 0.82
CA VAL A 52 -21.31 14.98 0.71
C VAL A 52 -20.71 16.35 1.03
N PRO A 53 -19.93 16.54 2.11
CA PRO A 53 -19.28 17.82 2.38
C PRO A 53 -18.19 18.15 1.35
N GLY A 54 -17.40 17.17 0.92
CA GLY A 54 -16.33 17.37 -0.06
C GLY A 54 -16.83 17.78 -1.46
N LEU A 55 -18.03 17.32 -1.85
CA LEU A 55 -18.66 17.71 -3.13
C LEU A 55 -18.99 19.20 -3.24
N LYS A 56 -19.02 19.93 -2.11
CA LYS A 56 -19.23 21.39 -2.11
C LYS A 56 -18.02 22.14 -2.66
N GLU A 57 -16.84 21.60 -2.46
CA GLU A 57 -15.57 22.25 -2.79
C GLU A 57 -14.96 21.63 -4.05
N HIS A 58 -15.04 20.30 -4.20
CA HIS A 58 -14.30 19.53 -5.20
C HIS A 58 -15.21 18.60 -6.01
N ARG A 59 -14.72 18.17 -7.18
CA ARG A 59 -15.24 16.97 -7.84
C ARG A 59 -14.58 15.75 -7.22
N ILE A 60 -15.35 14.72 -6.88
CA ILE A 60 -14.82 13.55 -6.19
C ILE A 60 -14.95 12.33 -7.08
N ALA A 61 -13.87 11.56 -7.21
CA ALA A 61 -13.90 10.21 -7.76
C ALA A 61 -13.57 9.21 -6.65
N VAL A 62 -14.40 8.18 -6.48
CA VAL A 62 -14.28 7.23 -5.36
C VAL A 62 -13.78 5.89 -5.88
N VAL A 63 -12.70 5.37 -5.29
CA VAL A 63 -12.16 4.04 -5.61
C VAL A 63 -12.34 3.13 -4.40
N CYS A 64 -13.00 1.99 -4.61
CA CYS A 64 -13.38 1.07 -3.53
C CYS A 64 -12.60 -0.25 -3.61
N SER A 65 -12.08 -0.71 -2.48
CA SER A 65 -11.65 -2.10 -2.30
C SER A 65 -12.85 -3.02 -2.00
N ALA A 66 -12.66 -4.33 -2.10
CA ALA A 66 -13.67 -5.30 -1.67
C ALA A 66 -13.99 -5.15 -0.17
N ARG A 67 -15.25 -5.30 0.19
CA ARG A 67 -15.73 -5.07 1.56
C ARG A 67 -15.17 -6.09 2.56
N SER A 68 -14.98 -5.66 3.80
CA SER A 68 -14.73 -6.54 4.94
C SER A 68 -15.45 -6.06 6.19
N THR A 69 -16.16 -6.97 6.87
CA THR A 69 -17.01 -6.65 8.02
C THR A 69 -16.20 -6.40 9.30
N TYR A 70 -15.22 -7.25 9.60
CA TYR A 70 -14.50 -7.20 10.89
C TYR A 70 -13.00 -6.98 10.72
N THR A 71 -12.33 -7.86 9.98
CA THR A 71 -10.87 -7.90 9.84
C THR A 71 -10.46 -8.07 8.38
N LYS A 72 -9.28 -7.56 8.00
CA LYS A 72 -8.76 -7.77 6.62
C LYS A 72 -8.67 -9.27 6.27
N SER A 73 -8.35 -10.14 7.24
CA SER A 73 -8.19 -11.59 7.05
C SER A 73 -9.49 -12.30 6.72
N GLU A 74 -10.64 -11.83 7.22
CA GLU A 74 -11.97 -12.40 6.94
C GLU A 74 -12.70 -11.71 5.76
N GLY A 75 -12.03 -10.75 5.11
CA GLY A 75 -12.63 -9.94 4.05
C GLY A 75 -13.02 -10.74 2.80
N THR A 76 -13.89 -10.15 1.99
CA THR A 76 -14.46 -10.78 0.79
C THR A 76 -13.38 -11.29 -0.17
N THR A 77 -12.29 -10.56 -0.39
CA THR A 77 -11.17 -11.02 -1.24
C THR A 77 -10.56 -12.33 -0.77
N ASN A 78 -10.37 -12.53 0.54
CA ASN A 78 -9.81 -13.78 1.06
C ASN A 78 -10.81 -14.92 0.97
N ARG A 79 -12.11 -14.64 1.13
CA ARG A 79 -13.17 -15.63 0.89
C ARG A 79 -13.19 -16.05 -0.58
N LEU A 80 -13.06 -15.11 -1.50
CA LEU A 80 -12.99 -15.37 -2.94
C LEU A 80 -11.76 -16.22 -3.32
N LEU A 81 -10.59 -15.92 -2.77
CA LEU A 81 -9.38 -16.74 -2.95
C LEU A 81 -9.56 -18.17 -2.40
N ARG A 82 -10.23 -18.33 -1.25
CA ARG A 82 -10.58 -19.66 -0.72
C ARG A 82 -11.57 -20.39 -1.62
N ALA A 83 -12.57 -19.68 -2.16
CA ALA A 83 -13.51 -20.24 -3.12
C ALA A 83 -12.81 -20.72 -4.40
N ALA A 84 -11.84 -19.96 -4.91
CA ALA A 84 -11.02 -20.37 -6.05
C ALA A 84 -10.24 -21.67 -5.75
N ARG A 85 -9.54 -21.76 -4.61
CA ARG A 85 -8.82 -22.98 -4.20
C ARG A 85 -9.74 -24.19 -3.95
N GLU A 86 -10.98 -23.95 -3.50
CA GLU A 86 -11.96 -25.03 -3.36
C GLU A 86 -12.50 -25.48 -4.72
N ALA A 87 -12.61 -24.58 -5.70
CA ALA A 87 -13.03 -24.92 -7.06
C ALA A 87 -11.99 -25.79 -7.80
N GLU A 88 -10.70 -25.68 -7.48
CA GLU A 88 -9.65 -26.58 -8.01
C GLU A 88 -9.85 -28.05 -7.59
N LYS A 89 -10.59 -28.30 -6.51
CA LYS A 89 -10.85 -29.66 -6.03
C LYS A 89 -12.05 -30.25 -6.79
N PRO A 90 -11.90 -31.35 -7.55
CA PRO A 90 -12.95 -31.87 -8.44
C PRO A 90 -14.29 -32.21 -7.77
N THR A 91 -14.27 -32.54 -6.48
CA THR A 91 -15.47 -32.99 -5.73
C THR A 91 -15.98 -31.97 -4.71
N SER A 92 -15.28 -30.84 -4.51
CA SER A 92 -15.67 -29.87 -3.50
C SER A 92 -16.76 -28.94 -4.04
N ARG A 93 -17.86 -28.78 -3.30
CA ARG A 93 -18.85 -27.70 -3.55
C ARG A 93 -18.82 -26.60 -2.51
N LYS A 94 -17.80 -26.59 -1.64
CA LYS A 94 -17.66 -25.61 -0.56
C LYS A 94 -17.55 -24.17 -1.06
N TYR A 95 -17.13 -23.97 -2.31
CA TYR A 95 -17.13 -22.64 -2.91
C TYR A 95 -18.53 -22.03 -3.01
N VAL A 96 -19.59 -22.85 -3.18
CA VAL A 96 -20.99 -22.38 -3.20
C VAL A 96 -21.38 -21.82 -1.84
N ASP A 97 -21.03 -22.53 -0.76
CA ASP A 97 -21.29 -22.08 0.61
C ASP A 97 -20.55 -20.76 0.90
N ILE A 98 -19.30 -20.64 0.43
CA ILE A 98 -18.52 -19.41 0.58
C ILE A 98 -19.18 -18.24 -0.17
N VAL A 99 -19.67 -18.46 -1.40
CA VAL A 99 -20.38 -17.43 -2.17
C VAL A 99 -21.69 -17.04 -1.50
N GLN A 100 -22.43 -18.00 -0.94
CA GLN A 100 -23.66 -17.72 -0.21
C GLN A 100 -23.40 -16.85 1.02
N VAL A 101 -22.33 -17.12 1.78
CA VAL A 101 -21.90 -16.27 2.90
C VAL A 101 -21.54 -14.85 2.45
N ILE A 102 -20.92 -14.68 1.27
CA ILE A 102 -20.65 -13.36 0.70
C ILE A 102 -21.97 -12.66 0.33
N ARG A 103 -22.89 -13.36 -0.35
CA ARG A 103 -24.20 -12.84 -0.74
C ARG A 103 -24.99 -12.35 0.47
N ASP A 104 -25.13 -13.18 1.49
CA ASP A 104 -25.92 -12.87 2.69
C ASP A 104 -25.34 -11.67 3.45
N ASP A 105 -24.01 -11.60 3.56
CA ASP A 105 -23.33 -10.44 4.16
C ASP A 105 -23.63 -9.16 3.36
N HIS A 106 -23.59 -9.21 2.02
CA HIS A 106 -23.89 -8.06 1.14
C HIS A 106 -25.34 -7.60 1.21
N LEU A 107 -26.30 -8.52 1.23
CA LEU A 107 -27.72 -8.22 1.37
C LEU A 107 -28.04 -7.66 2.76
N ALA A 108 -27.46 -8.24 3.83
CA ALA A 108 -27.66 -7.75 5.20
C ALA A 108 -27.16 -6.30 5.37
N ALA A 109 -25.98 -5.98 4.86
CA ALA A 109 -25.44 -4.62 4.91
C ALA A 109 -26.31 -3.60 4.15
N GLY A 110 -26.86 -4.01 2.99
CA GLY A 110 -27.82 -3.19 2.23
C GLY A 110 -29.07 -2.89 3.05
N LYS A 111 -29.71 -3.93 3.62
CA LYS A 111 -30.91 -3.80 4.46
C LYS A 111 -30.69 -2.91 5.69
N ASN A 112 -29.51 -2.97 6.30
CA ASN A 112 -29.19 -2.18 7.49
C ASN A 112 -28.95 -0.69 7.18
N THR A 113 -28.58 -0.36 5.94
CA THR A 113 -28.07 0.99 5.62
C THR A 113 -29.00 1.77 4.70
N ILE A 114 -29.59 1.10 3.69
CA ILE A 114 -30.41 1.72 2.65
C ILE A 114 -31.87 1.70 3.09
N LYS A 115 -32.46 2.88 3.31
CA LYS A 115 -33.86 3.02 3.74
C LYS A 115 -34.85 3.07 2.58
N ASP A 116 -34.41 3.52 1.40
CA ASP A 116 -35.26 3.60 0.21
C ASP A 116 -35.47 2.20 -0.39
N ALA A 117 -36.73 1.78 -0.48
CA ALA A 117 -37.10 0.45 -0.96
C ALA A 117 -36.70 0.21 -2.43
N SER A 118 -36.81 1.23 -3.29
CA SER A 118 -36.49 1.11 -4.72
C SER A 118 -35.00 0.97 -4.96
N ILE A 119 -34.17 1.67 -4.17
CA ILE A 119 -32.71 1.57 -4.23
C ILE A 119 -32.27 0.22 -3.66
N LEU A 120 -32.87 -0.21 -2.55
CA LEU A 120 -32.56 -1.48 -1.91
C LEU A 120 -32.89 -2.68 -2.82
N GLU A 121 -34.02 -2.64 -3.52
CA GLU A 121 -34.42 -3.69 -4.47
C GLU A 121 -33.43 -3.79 -5.64
N ARG A 122 -33.10 -2.65 -6.28
CA ARG A 122 -32.09 -2.61 -7.36
C ARG A 122 -30.72 -3.11 -6.89
N TYR A 123 -30.29 -2.70 -5.70
CA TYR A 123 -29.03 -3.16 -5.11
C TYR A 123 -29.05 -4.66 -4.84
N SER A 124 -30.13 -5.19 -4.25
CA SER A 124 -30.23 -6.61 -3.92
C SER A 124 -30.22 -7.48 -5.18
N ALA A 125 -30.94 -7.08 -6.22
CA ALA A 125 -30.91 -7.75 -7.52
C ALA A 125 -29.51 -7.77 -8.14
N GLY A 126 -28.77 -6.65 -8.07
CA GLY A 126 -27.39 -6.57 -8.57
C GLY A 126 -26.42 -7.49 -7.79
N VAL A 127 -26.59 -7.60 -6.47
CA VAL A 127 -25.81 -8.53 -5.63
C VAL A 127 -26.07 -9.98 -6.03
N ASP A 128 -27.33 -10.35 -6.23
CA ASP A 128 -27.71 -11.71 -6.61
C ASP A 128 -27.14 -12.08 -7.99
N GLU A 129 -27.26 -11.19 -8.98
CA GLU A 129 -26.71 -11.36 -10.33
C GLU A 129 -25.17 -11.53 -10.31
N GLU A 130 -24.45 -10.70 -9.56
CA GLU A 130 -23.00 -10.79 -9.45
C GLU A 130 -22.55 -12.11 -8.80
N CYS A 131 -23.27 -12.55 -7.77
CA CYS A 131 -23.01 -13.82 -7.07
C CYS A 131 -23.35 -15.04 -7.94
N ASP A 132 -24.45 -15.01 -8.69
CA ASP A 132 -24.81 -16.07 -9.64
C ASP A 132 -23.77 -16.18 -10.76
N GLY A 133 -23.28 -15.03 -11.25
CA GLY A 133 -22.18 -14.99 -12.20
C GLY A 133 -20.88 -15.56 -11.64
N LEU A 134 -20.58 -15.31 -10.36
CA LEU A 134 -19.41 -15.86 -9.68
C LEU A 134 -19.50 -17.39 -9.54
N ILE A 135 -20.66 -17.94 -9.20
CA ILE A 135 -20.88 -19.41 -9.13
C ILE A 135 -20.58 -20.04 -10.49
N LYS A 136 -21.10 -19.48 -11.57
CA LYS A 136 -20.85 -19.99 -12.95
C LYS A 136 -19.36 -19.99 -13.31
N ILE A 137 -18.61 -18.95 -12.89
CA ILE A 137 -17.15 -18.89 -13.12
C ILE A 137 -16.43 -19.99 -12.34
N LEU A 138 -16.78 -20.18 -11.06
CA LEU A 138 -16.19 -21.21 -10.20
C LEU A 138 -16.52 -22.63 -10.68
N GLU A 139 -17.77 -22.88 -11.09
CA GLU A 139 -18.18 -24.13 -11.71
C GLU A 139 -17.37 -24.40 -12.98
N SER A 140 -17.19 -23.40 -13.85
CA SER A 140 -16.38 -23.54 -15.06
C SER A 140 -14.93 -23.87 -14.75
N ALA A 141 -14.33 -23.21 -13.75
CA ALA A 141 -12.97 -23.49 -13.30
C ALA A 141 -12.83 -24.92 -12.75
N GLN A 142 -13.83 -25.39 -11.99
CA GLN A 142 -13.87 -26.76 -11.48
C GLN A 142 -13.95 -27.80 -12.60
N HIS A 143 -14.73 -27.55 -13.65
CA HIS A 143 -14.81 -28.46 -14.81
C HIS A 143 -13.50 -28.53 -15.59
N LEU A 144 -12.74 -27.43 -15.64
CA LEU A 144 -11.43 -27.38 -16.27
C LEU A 144 -10.34 -28.01 -15.40
N GLY A 145 -10.56 -28.12 -14.08
CA GLY A 145 -9.59 -28.68 -13.13
C GLY A 145 -8.41 -27.75 -12.84
N GLU A 146 -8.49 -26.48 -13.26
CA GLU A 146 -7.46 -25.47 -13.02
C GLU A 146 -8.08 -24.08 -12.82
N VAL A 147 -7.47 -23.28 -11.95
CA VAL A 147 -7.74 -21.84 -11.86
C VAL A 147 -6.56 -21.09 -12.47
N SER A 148 -6.74 -20.62 -13.69
CA SER A 148 -5.74 -19.74 -14.32
C SER A 148 -5.64 -18.42 -13.56
N THR A 149 -4.50 -17.73 -13.66
CA THR A 149 -4.30 -16.38 -13.07
C THR A 149 -5.37 -15.39 -13.53
N ARG A 150 -5.82 -15.50 -14.78
CA ARG A 150 -6.91 -14.69 -15.33
C ARG A 150 -8.26 -15.01 -14.69
N THR A 151 -8.51 -16.28 -14.39
CA THR A 151 -9.74 -16.71 -13.71
C THR A 151 -9.74 -16.23 -12.25
N GLU A 152 -8.60 -16.33 -11.57
CA GLU A 152 -8.41 -15.82 -10.21
C GLU A 152 -8.69 -14.30 -10.14
N ASP A 153 -8.11 -13.53 -11.05
CA ASP A 153 -8.34 -12.09 -11.16
C ASP A 153 -9.83 -11.75 -11.36
N LYS A 154 -10.54 -12.48 -12.23
CA LYS A 154 -11.99 -12.32 -12.44
C LYS A 154 -12.81 -12.65 -11.20
N ILE A 155 -12.42 -13.69 -10.45
CA ILE A 155 -13.07 -14.09 -9.20
C ILE A 155 -12.92 -12.98 -8.17
N ILE A 156 -11.73 -12.41 -8.03
CA ILE A 156 -11.43 -11.37 -7.03
C ILE A 156 -12.13 -10.05 -7.36
N ALA A 157 -12.18 -9.68 -8.64
CA ALA A 157 -12.84 -8.46 -9.11
C ALA A 157 -14.29 -8.38 -8.61
N LYS A 158 -15.00 -9.52 -8.50
CA LYS A 158 -16.38 -9.58 -7.98
C LYS A 158 -16.53 -8.95 -6.60
N GLY A 159 -15.52 -9.08 -5.74
CA GLY A 159 -15.56 -8.47 -4.41
C GLY A 159 -15.62 -6.94 -4.45
N GLU A 160 -14.93 -6.33 -5.41
CA GLU A 160 -14.94 -4.87 -5.59
C GLU A 160 -16.19 -4.39 -6.32
N LYS A 161 -16.70 -5.16 -7.29
CA LYS A 161 -17.99 -4.87 -7.95
C LYS A 161 -19.12 -4.77 -6.92
N LEU A 162 -19.23 -5.79 -6.07
CA LEU A 162 -20.22 -5.81 -4.98
C LEU A 162 -20.07 -4.62 -4.02
N SER A 163 -18.83 -4.23 -3.70
CA SER A 163 -18.58 -3.09 -2.81
C SER A 163 -18.88 -1.74 -3.46
N CYS A 164 -18.63 -1.59 -4.75
CA CYS A 164 -18.94 -0.37 -5.50
C CYS A 164 -20.45 -0.22 -5.69
N GLN A 165 -21.16 -1.29 -6.06
CA GLN A 165 -22.63 -1.29 -6.11
C GLN A 165 -23.24 -0.87 -4.77
N TYR A 166 -22.67 -1.39 -3.67
CA TYR A 166 -23.09 -1.01 -2.31
C TYR A 166 -22.88 0.48 -2.04
N MET A 167 -21.68 1.01 -2.27
CA MET A 167 -21.39 2.43 -2.01
C MET A 167 -22.20 3.36 -2.90
N THR A 168 -22.43 3.00 -4.17
CA THR A 168 -23.31 3.73 -5.09
C THR A 168 -24.74 3.81 -4.54
N ALA A 169 -25.29 2.68 -4.09
CA ALA A 169 -26.63 2.62 -3.52
C ALA A 169 -26.74 3.44 -2.22
N VAL A 170 -25.72 3.39 -1.36
CA VAL A 170 -25.64 4.19 -0.14
C VAL A 170 -25.65 5.69 -0.48
N LEU A 171 -24.84 6.14 -1.45
CA LEU A 171 -24.81 7.56 -1.87
C LEU A 171 -26.13 8.03 -2.48
N GLN A 172 -26.72 7.22 -3.36
CA GLN A 172 -28.02 7.50 -3.95
C GLN A 172 -29.11 7.63 -2.88
N SER A 173 -29.07 6.80 -1.83
CA SER A 173 -30.00 6.90 -0.69
C SER A 173 -29.85 8.20 0.13
N LYS A 174 -28.73 8.91 -0.04
CA LYS A 174 -28.46 10.23 0.57
C LYS A 174 -28.70 11.38 -0.40
N GLY A 175 -29.27 11.12 -1.58
CA GLY A 175 -29.56 12.13 -2.59
C GLY A 175 -28.35 12.58 -3.40
N VAL A 176 -27.24 11.83 -3.38
CA VAL A 176 -26.07 12.08 -4.22
C VAL A 176 -26.25 11.34 -5.54
N ASP A 177 -26.11 12.05 -6.66
CA ASP A 177 -26.04 11.43 -7.98
C ASP A 177 -24.71 10.69 -8.12
N ALA A 178 -24.74 9.37 -7.96
CA ALA A 178 -23.57 8.50 -7.99
C ALA A 178 -23.73 7.41 -9.05
N ALA A 179 -22.66 7.16 -9.80
CA ALA A 179 -22.62 6.20 -10.91
C ALA A 179 -21.59 5.10 -10.62
N TYR A 180 -22.00 3.85 -10.76
CA TYR A 180 -21.10 2.70 -10.69
C TYR A 180 -20.26 2.61 -11.97
N VAL A 181 -18.94 2.48 -11.83
CA VAL A 181 -17.97 2.36 -12.92
C VAL A 181 -17.14 1.09 -12.74
N ASP A 182 -17.32 0.15 -13.66
CA ASP A 182 -16.57 -1.10 -13.71
C ASP A 182 -15.32 -0.94 -14.58
N LEU A 183 -14.14 -1.03 -13.96
CA LEU A 183 -12.87 -0.98 -14.67
C LEU A 183 -12.38 -2.34 -15.17
N SER A 184 -13.13 -3.43 -14.96
CA SER A 184 -12.65 -4.78 -15.32
C SER A 184 -12.42 -4.97 -16.81
N GLU A 185 -13.15 -4.23 -17.66
CA GLU A 185 -13.10 -4.34 -19.12
C GLU A 185 -12.59 -3.05 -19.80
N VAL A 186 -12.02 -2.10 -19.05
CA VAL A 186 -11.62 -0.79 -19.61
C VAL A 186 -10.47 -0.92 -20.61
N ILE A 187 -9.63 -1.95 -20.50
CA ILE A 187 -8.61 -2.25 -21.51
C ILE A 187 -8.42 -3.76 -21.71
N THR A 188 -8.48 -4.20 -22.96
CA THR A 188 -7.91 -5.48 -23.43
C THR A 188 -6.48 -5.24 -23.90
N PHE A 189 -5.50 -5.57 -23.06
CA PHE A 189 -4.09 -5.47 -23.44
C PHE A 189 -3.68 -6.69 -24.27
N ASP A 190 -2.80 -6.47 -25.24
CA ASP A 190 -2.19 -7.54 -26.01
C ASP A 190 -1.21 -8.32 -25.10
N THR A 191 -1.39 -9.62 -25.01
CA THR A 191 -0.62 -10.50 -24.10
C THR A 191 0.83 -10.59 -24.58
N GLY A 192 1.73 -9.81 -23.98
CA GLY A 192 3.16 -9.89 -24.30
C GLY A 192 4.00 -8.64 -23.98
N LYS A 193 3.38 -7.51 -23.62
CA LYS A 193 4.12 -6.30 -23.22
C LYS A 193 4.48 -6.32 -21.73
N ALA A 194 5.71 -5.91 -21.42
CA ALA A 194 6.15 -5.65 -20.06
C ALA A 194 5.33 -4.50 -19.44
N LEU A 195 5.22 -4.50 -18.10
CA LEU A 195 4.63 -3.40 -17.33
C LEU A 195 5.58 -2.20 -17.33
N ASP A 196 5.62 -1.48 -18.45
CA ASP A 196 6.46 -0.31 -18.65
C ASP A 196 5.72 1.00 -18.38
N GLU A 197 6.44 2.12 -18.44
CA GLU A 197 5.87 3.45 -18.24
C GLU A 197 4.78 3.80 -19.27
N GLY A 198 4.94 3.33 -20.52
CA GLY A 198 3.97 3.53 -21.58
C GLY A 198 2.64 2.83 -21.30
N PHE A 199 2.69 1.64 -20.70
CA PHE A 199 1.52 0.90 -20.22
C PHE A 199 0.73 1.72 -19.20
N TYR A 200 1.38 2.23 -18.15
CA TYR A 200 0.70 2.98 -17.09
C TYR A 200 0.11 4.30 -17.58
N LEU A 201 0.81 5.01 -18.46
CA LEU A 201 0.29 6.25 -19.05
C LEU A 201 -0.94 5.99 -19.92
N THR A 202 -0.89 4.93 -20.74
CA THR A 202 -2.03 4.52 -21.58
C THR A 202 -3.21 4.11 -20.72
N LEU A 203 -2.97 3.31 -19.68
CA LEU A 203 -3.99 2.88 -18.73
C LEU A 203 -4.66 4.07 -18.05
N SER A 204 -3.86 4.97 -17.49
CA SER A 204 -4.33 6.19 -16.82
C SER A 204 -5.25 7.04 -17.71
N LYS A 205 -4.93 7.15 -19.01
CA LYS A 205 -5.78 7.86 -19.98
C LYS A 205 -7.16 7.21 -20.16
N HIS A 206 -7.23 5.90 -20.35
CA HIS A 206 -8.52 5.20 -20.53
C HIS A 206 -9.35 5.22 -19.24
N LEU A 207 -8.69 5.10 -18.07
CA LEU A 207 -9.37 5.26 -16.79
C LEU A 207 -10.03 6.63 -16.68
N ALA A 208 -9.33 7.69 -17.09
CA ALA A 208 -9.88 9.04 -17.11
C ALA A 208 -11.05 9.18 -18.10
N GLU A 209 -10.98 8.57 -19.28
CA GLU A 209 -12.07 8.57 -20.27
C GLU A 209 -13.34 7.90 -19.72
N ALA A 210 -13.20 6.73 -19.08
CA ALA A 210 -14.31 6.03 -18.44
C ALA A 210 -14.97 6.87 -17.33
N ILE A 211 -14.17 7.64 -16.59
CA ILE A 211 -14.66 8.52 -15.52
C ILE A 211 -15.33 9.78 -16.07
N HIS A 212 -14.76 10.39 -17.12
CA HIS A 212 -15.37 11.55 -17.76
C HIS A 212 -16.72 11.20 -18.40
N ALA A 213 -16.91 9.96 -18.85
CA ALA A 213 -18.19 9.48 -19.38
C ALA A 213 -19.33 9.50 -18.35
N CYS A 214 -19.05 9.56 -17.05
CA CYS A 214 -20.06 9.68 -15.99
C CYS A 214 -20.68 11.09 -15.89
N GLY A 215 -20.20 12.07 -16.65
CA GLY A 215 -20.75 13.42 -16.65
C GLY A 215 -20.58 14.10 -15.29
N ALA A 216 -21.68 14.56 -14.69
CA ALA A 216 -21.70 15.26 -13.40
C ALA A 216 -21.81 14.33 -12.18
N ALA A 217 -22.18 13.06 -12.39
CA ALA A 217 -22.33 12.10 -11.31
C ALA A 217 -20.98 11.79 -10.63
N VAL A 218 -21.05 11.36 -9.36
CA VAL A 218 -19.89 10.89 -8.60
C VAL A 218 -19.54 9.46 -9.05
N PRO A 219 -18.39 9.25 -9.71
CA PRO A 219 -18.00 7.92 -10.17
C PRO A 219 -17.51 7.08 -8.98
N ILE A 220 -18.12 5.90 -8.81
CA ILE A 220 -17.75 4.88 -7.83
C ILE A 220 -17.11 3.72 -8.57
N ILE A 221 -15.80 3.61 -8.41
CA ILE A 221 -14.88 2.92 -9.31
C ILE A 221 -14.34 1.66 -8.63
N THR A 222 -14.34 0.55 -9.37
CA THR A 222 -13.74 -0.70 -8.91
C THR A 222 -12.23 -0.57 -8.75
N GLY A 223 -11.68 -1.06 -7.63
CA GLY A 223 -10.22 -1.10 -7.42
C GLY A 223 -9.48 -2.02 -8.39
N TYR A 224 -10.13 -3.07 -8.87
CA TYR A 224 -9.65 -3.93 -9.94
C TYR A 224 -9.76 -3.24 -11.30
N PHE A 225 -8.70 -3.32 -12.10
CA PHE A 225 -8.63 -2.74 -13.44
C PHE A 225 -8.04 -3.74 -14.44
N GLY A 226 -8.88 -4.20 -15.38
CA GLY A 226 -8.43 -4.91 -16.59
C GLY A 226 -7.70 -6.25 -16.43
N ASN A 227 -7.39 -6.86 -17.58
CA ASN A 227 -6.51 -8.04 -17.65
C ASN A 227 -5.04 -7.58 -17.67
N VAL A 228 -4.40 -7.46 -16.51
CA VAL A 228 -2.98 -7.13 -16.43
C VAL A 228 -2.13 -8.34 -16.87
N PRO A 229 -1.15 -8.19 -17.78
CA PRO A 229 -0.28 -9.29 -18.19
C PRO A 229 0.41 -9.95 -16.99
N GLY A 230 0.24 -11.27 -16.83
CA GLY A 230 0.79 -12.02 -15.70
C GLY A 230 -0.10 -12.05 -14.44
N GLY A 231 -1.22 -11.34 -14.45
CA GLY A 231 -2.21 -11.28 -13.36
C GLY A 231 -1.97 -10.12 -12.41
N LEU A 232 -3.05 -9.44 -12.00
CA LEU A 232 -2.98 -8.25 -11.16
C LEU A 232 -2.37 -8.55 -9.80
N LEU A 233 -2.84 -9.62 -9.15
CA LEU A 233 -2.31 -10.04 -7.86
C LEU A 233 -0.85 -10.48 -7.91
N ASN A 234 -0.45 -11.20 -8.95
CA ASN A 234 0.90 -11.77 -9.04
C ASN A 234 1.95 -10.70 -9.34
N GLN A 235 1.59 -9.67 -10.12
CA GLN A 235 2.53 -8.61 -10.51
C GLN A 235 2.58 -7.47 -9.49
N ILE A 236 1.43 -7.05 -8.96
CA ILE A 236 1.34 -5.86 -8.09
C ILE A 236 1.19 -6.24 -6.62
N GLY A 237 0.56 -7.38 -6.31
CA GLY A 237 0.32 -7.82 -4.94
C GLY A 237 -0.91 -7.19 -4.28
N ARG A 238 -1.03 -7.44 -2.96
CA ARG A 238 -2.11 -6.87 -2.12
C ARG A 238 -1.91 -5.36 -1.99
N GLY A 239 -2.71 -4.57 -2.69
CA GLY A 239 -2.57 -3.11 -2.74
C GLY A 239 -2.83 -2.50 -4.11
N TYR A 240 -3.17 -3.32 -5.11
CA TYR A 240 -3.54 -2.85 -6.45
C TYR A 240 -4.67 -1.80 -6.46
N THR A 241 -5.59 -1.79 -5.48
CA THR A 241 -6.60 -0.72 -5.39
C THR A 241 -5.97 0.65 -5.14
N ASP A 242 -4.88 0.72 -4.36
CA ASP A 242 -4.15 1.98 -4.14
C ASP A 242 -3.53 2.43 -5.46
N LEU A 243 -2.93 1.50 -6.22
CA LEU A 243 -2.36 1.77 -7.55
C LEU A 243 -3.44 2.25 -8.54
N CYS A 244 -4.62 1.62 -8.54
CA CYS A 244 -5.76 2.06 -9.34
C CYS A 244 -6.11 3.52 -9.03
N ALA A 245 -6.24 3.87 -7.75
CA ALA A 245 -6.54 5.23 -7.32
C ALA A 245 -5.44 6.24 -7.73
N ALA A 246 -4.17 5.82 -7.68
CA ALA A 246 -3.06 6.60 -8.22
C ALA A 246 -3.20 6.84 -9.73
N LEU A 247 -3.45 5.81 -10.52
CA LEU A 247 -3.58 5.92 -11.97
C LEU A 247 -4.79 6.76 -12.38
N VAL A 248 -5.90 6.67 -11.63
CA VAL A 248 -7.06 7.56 -11.78
C VAL A 248 -6.68 9.01 -11.46
N ALA A 249 -5.96 9.25 -10.36
CA ALA A 249 -5.52 10.58 -9.99
C ALA A 249 -4.60 11.21 -11.04
N VAL A 250 -3.64 10.43 -11.58
CA VAL A 250 -2.77 10.85 -12.68
C VAL A 250 -3.58 11.18 -13.93
N GLY A 251 -4.55 10.35 -14.29
CA GLY A 251 -5.32 10.48 -15.53
C GLY A 251 -6.28 11.67 -15.50
N LEU A 252 -6.83 11.98 -14.33
CA LEU A 252 -7.69 13.14 -14.11
C LEU A 252 -6.92 14.43 -13.82
N ALA A 253 -5.58 14.37 -13.71
CA ALA A 253 -4.74 15.45 -13.20
C ALA A 253 -5.30 16.03 -11.88
N ALA A 254 -5.58 15.13 -10.93
CA ALA A 254 -6.24 15.46 -9.67
C ALA A 254 -5.38 16.37 -8.77
N LEU A 255 -6.05 17.19 -7.97
CA LEU A 255 -5.41 18.09 -7.00
C LEU A 255 -4.69 17.31 -5.89
N GLU A 256 -5.34 16.25 -5.40
CA GLU A 256 -4.77 15.34 -4.41
C GLU A 256 -5.41 13.96 -4.49
N LEU A 257 -4.64 12.93 -4.12
CA LEU A 257 -5.12 11.58 -3.87
C LEU A 257 -5.31 11.40 -2.36
N GLN A 258 -6.55 11.18 -1.91
CA GLN A 258 -6.87 10.88 -0.53
C GLN A 258 -7.01 9.37 -0.30
N ILE A 259 -6.22 8.82 0.62
CA ILE A 259 -6.34 7.43 1.07
C ILE A 259 -6.99 7.43 2.44
N TRP A 260 -8.23 6.95 2.49
CA TRP A 260 -9.05 6.91 3.69
C TRP A 260 -8.90 5.56 4.41
N LYS A 261 -8.51 5.63 5.69
CA LYS A 261 -8.21 4.49 6.57
C LYS A 261 -8.92 4.63 7.92
N GLU A 262 -8.70 3.67 8.81
CA GLU A 262 -9.17 3.69 10.21
C GLU A 262 -8.13 4.30 11.17
N VAL A 263 -7.18 5.08 10.64
CA VAL A 263 -6.11 5.73 11.41
C VAL A 263 -5.92 7.16 10.90
N ASP A 264 -5.55 8.08 11.80
CA ASP A 264 -5.37 9.52 11.47
C ASP A 264 -4.28 9.77 10.42
N GLY A 265 -3.29 8.89 10.32
CA GLY A 265 -2.22 9.02 9.35
C GLY A 265 -1.00 8.19 9.76
N ILE A 266 0.17 8.71 9.45
CA ILE A 266 1.45 8.10 9.83
C ILE A 266 1.90 8.77 11.12
N PHE A 267 2.31 7.96 12.09
CA PHE A 267 2.78 8.40 13.39
C PHE A 267 4.28 8.19 13.53
N THR A 268 4.92 8.91 14.47
CA THR A 268 6.34 8.71 14.84
C THR A 268 6.65 7.30 15.35
N ALA A 269 5.64 6.58 15.83
CA ALA A 269 5.68 5.17 16.24
C ALA A 269 4.24 4.64 16.24
N ASP A 270 4.03 3.33 16.38
CA ASP A 270 2.68 2.75 16.50
C ASP A 270 1.96 3.29 17.76
N PRO A 271 0.89 4.10 17.62
CA PRO A 271 0.24 4.75 18.76
C PRO A 271 -0.48 3.78 19.70
N ARG A 272 -0.72 2.53 19.26
CA ARG A 272 -1.29 1.47 20.11
C ARG A 272 -0.27 0.91 21.10
N LYS A 273 1.03 1.05 20.79
CA LYS A 273 2.15 0.52 21.58
C LYS A 273 2.90 1.63 22.32
N VAL A 274 2.94 2.82 21.72
CA VAL A 274 3.67 3.98 22.21
C VAL A 274 2.69 5.15 22.39
N PRO A 275 2.19 5.41 23.62
CA PRO A 275 1.18 6.44 23.86
C PRO A 275 1.66 7.87 23.54
N THR A 276 2.97 8.12 23.56
CA THR A 276 3.60 9.41 23.23
C THR A 276 3.80 9.61 21.72
N ALA A 277 3.36 8.66 20.89
CA ALA A 277 3.47 8.77 19.44
C ALA A 277 2.69 9.98 18.90
N ARG A 278 3.32 10.73 18.01
CA ARG A 278 2.75 11.95 17.42
C ARG A 278 2.40 11.72 15.96
N LEU A 279 1.27 12.28 15.52
CA LEU A 279 0.88 12.30 14.12
C LEU A 279 1.85 13.17 13.32
N LEU A 280 2.36 12.64 12.22
CA LEU A 280 3.21 13.38 11.29
C LEU A 280 2.31 14.20 10.36
N SER A 281 2.52 15.52 10.31
CA SER A 281 1.76 16.40 9.40
C SER A 281 2.12 16.15 7.93
N SER A 282 3.38 15.84 7.66
CA SER A 282 3.89 15.56 6.33
C SER A 282 5.09 14.63 6.37
N VAL A 283 5.25 13.82 5.32
CA VAL A 283 6.42 12.96 5.09
C VAL A 283 6.85 13.04 3.63
N THR A 284 8.12 12.75 3.37
CA THR A 284 8.60 12.58 1.99
C THR A 284 8.21 11.21 1.45
N PRO A 285 8.21 11.02 0.12
CA PRO A 285 7.78 9.75 -0.43
C PRO A 285 8.77 8.63 -0.15
N SER A 286 10.07 8.94 -0.08
CA SER A 286 11.08 7.98 0.37
C SER A 286 10.90 7.55 1.82
N GLU A 287 10.53 8.46 2.72
CA GLU A 287 10.22 8.08 4.11
C GLU A 287 8.95 7.23 4.17
N ALA A 288 7.91 7.60 3.43
CA ALA A 288 6.65 6.84 3.39
C ALA A 288 6.84 5.42 2.84
N ALA A 289 7.70 5.23 1.84
CA ALA A 289 8.07 3.91 1.31
C ALA A 289 8.73 3.03 2.37
N GLU A 290 9.72 3.56 3.08
CA GLU A 290 10.43 2.84 4.15
C GLU A 290 9.50 2.52 5.33
N LEU A 291 8.68 3.48 5.75
CA LEU A 291 7.72 3.28 6.84
C LEU A 291 6.67 2.22 6.51
N THR A 292 6.21 2.19 5.25
CA THR A 292 5.26 1.17 4.81
C THR A 292 5.90 -0.21 4.83
N PHE A 293 7.12 -0.33 4.32
CA PHE A 293 7.82 -1.61 4.24
C PHE A 293 8.06 -2.25 5.62
N TYR A 294 8.43 -1.43 6.63
CA TYR A 294 8.80 -1.91 7.97
C TYR A 294 7.68 -1.83 9.03
N GLY A 295 6.42 -1.89 8.62
CA GLY A 295 5.29 -2.17 9.53
C GLY A 295 4.24 -1.08 9.68
N SER A 296 4.36 0.06 9.00
CA SER A 296 3.30 1.08 8.91
C SER A 296 2.55 0.93 7.58
N GLU A 297 1.86 -0.20 7.38
CA GLU A 297 1.17 -0.56 6.12
C GLU A 297 0.03 0.43 5.77
N VAL A 298 0.41 1.59 5.24
CA VAL A 298 -0.49 2.71 4.98
C VAL A 298 -0.67 2.92 3.49
N ILE A 299 0.31 2.61 2.64
CA ILE A 299 0.16 2.78 1.19
C ILE A 299 1.02 1.78 0.42
N HIS A 300 0.49 1.20 -0.66
CA HIS A 300 1.29 0.33 -1.51
C HIS A 300 2.49 1.07 -2.16
N PRO A 301 3.74 0.55 -2.12
CA PRO A 301 4.91 1.24 -2.66
C PRO A 301 4.81 1.66 -4.13
N PHE A 302 4.27 0.80 -5.01
CA PHE A 302 4.09 1.14 -6.43
C PHE A 302 3.11 2.29 -6.68
N THR A 303 2.15 2.51 -5.77
CA THR A 303 1.23 3.65 -5.84
C THR A 303 1.98 4.97 -5.79
N MET A 304 3.01 5.04 -4.94
CA MET A 304 3.79 6.24 -4.74
C MET A 304 4.56 6.63 -6.01
N ASP A 305 5.21 5.69 -6.70
CA ASP A 305 6.01 6.00 -7.89
C ASP A 305 5.19 6.72 -8.98
N GLN A 306 3.93 6.31 -9.18
CA GLN A 306 3.07 6.90 -10.21
C GLN A 306 2.64 8.34 -9.89
N VAL A 307 2.17 8.59 -8.67
CA VAL A 307 1.65 9.92 -8.28
C VAL A 307 2.76 10.93 -7.96
N ILE A 308 3.93 10.48 -7.48
CA ILE A 308 5.09 11.36 -7.27
C ILE A 308 5.55 11.93 -8.60
N ARG A 309 5.63 11.10 -9.66
CA ARG A 309 6.04 11.55 -11.00
C ARG A 309 5.10 12.63 -11.54
N ALA A 310 3.81 12.49 -11.29
CA ALA A 310 2.79 13.48 -11.63
C ALA A 310 2.74 14.68 -10.68
N SER A 311 3.59 14.74 -9.65
CA SER A 311 3.59 15.77 -8.60
C SER A 311 2.25 15.93 -7.88
N ILE A 312 1.48 14.84 -7.75
CA ILE A 312 0.21 14.81 -7.04
C ILE A 312 0.47 14.43 -5.58
N PRO A 313 0.09 15.25 -4.60
CA PRO A 313 0.22 14.91 -3.19
C PRO A 313 -0.74 13.78 -2.79
N ILE A 314 -0.28 12.91 -1.89
CA ILE A 314 -1.12 11.86 -1.30
C ILE A 314 -1.45 12.28 0.12
N ARG A 315 -2.72 12.21 0.51
CA ARG A 315 -3.17 12.52 1.86
C ARG A 315 -3.78 11.29 2.50
N ILE A 316 -3.22 10.85 3.62
CA ILE A 316 -3.79 9.77 4.42
C ILE A 316 -4.73 10.38 5.45
N LYS A 317 -5.98 9.91 5.48
CA LYS A 317 -7.04 10.42 6.36
C LYS A 317 -7.77 9.29 7.10
N ASN A 318 -8.48 9.66 8.16
CA ASN A 318 -9.26 8.73 8.98
C ASN A 318 -10.76 8.85 8.72
N VAL A 319 -11.42 7.73 8.40
CA VAL A 319 -12.88 7.69 8.21
C VAL A 319 -13.66 7.98 9.49
N MET A 320 -13.09 7.69 10.66
CA MET A 320 -13.71 7.96 11.97
C MET A 320 -13.48 9.40 12.43
N ASN A 321 -12.48 10.09 11.86
CA ASN A 321 -12.15 11.47 12.18
C ASN A 321 -11.93 12.31 10.90
N PRO A 322 -12.99 12.58 10.10
CA PRO A 322 -12.87 13.24 8.79
C PRO A 322 -12.26 14.64 8.80
N ARG A 323 -12.43 15.34 9.92
CA ARG A 323 -11.92 16.70 10.14
C ARG A 323 -10.42 16.74 10.47
N GLY A 324 -9.82 15.59 10.79
CA GLY A 324 -8.38 15.48 10.99
C GLY A 324 -7.61 15.87 9.72
N SER A 325 -6.50 16.59 9.89
CA SER A 325 -5.62 17.00 8.77
C SER A 325 -4.93 15.80 8.11
N GLY A 326 -4.74 14.74 8.90
CA GLY A 326 -3.99 13.55 8.56
C GLY A 326 -2.54 13.80 8.22
N THR A 327 -1.95 12.92 7.42
CA THR A 327 -0.55 13.02 6.94
C THR A 327 -0.52 13.25 5.44
N ILE A 328 0.25 14.23 4.99
CA ILE A 328 0.48 14.50 3.57
C ILE A 328 1.84 13.95 3.13
N ILE A 329 1.84 13.08 2.13
CA ILE A 329 3.05 12.69 1.41
C ILE A 329 3.25 13.71 0.29
N LEU A 330 4.26 14.58 0.46
CA LEU A 330 4.58 15.62 -0.51
C LEU A 330 5.61 15.09 -1.51
N PRO A 331 5.42 15.28 -2.83
CA PRO A 331 6.46 14.99 -3.81
C PRO A 331 7.75 15.74 -3.49
N ASP A 332 8.90 15.09 -3.73
CA ASP A 332 10.21 15.75 -3.63
C ASP A 332 10.22 16.98 -4.56
N ARG A 333 10.75 18.13 -4.09
CA ARG A 333 10.86 19.32 -4.93
C ARG A 333 11.81 19.03 -6.09
N THR A 334 11.57 19.61 -7.27
CA THR A 334 12.42 19.46 -8.46
C THR A 334 13.91 19.74 -8.19
N ASP A 335 14.21 20.64 -7.25
CA ASP A 335 15.58 20.97 -6.83
C ASP A 335 16.27 19.82 -6.07
N ASP A 336 15.52 19.00 -5.31
CA ASP A 336 16.04 17.83 -4.59
C ASP A 336 16.32 16.66 -5.56
N LEU A 337 15.57 16.57 -6.67
CA LEU A 337 15.80 15.59 -7.74
C LEU A 337 17.06 15.88 -8.56
N ALA A 338 17.47 17.14 -8.71
CA ALA A 338 18.70 17.52 -9.40
C ALA A 338 19.97 16.99 -8.71
N TYR A 339 19.92 16.76 -7.39
CA TYR A 339 20.99 16.13 -6.59
C TYR A 339 21.02 14.60 -6.72
N LYS A 340 19.98 13.97 -7.27
CA LYS A 340 19.85 12.52 -7.48
C LYS A 340 20.27 12.07 -8.89
N LYS A 341 21.07 12.83 -9.63
CA LYS A 341 21.72 12.24 -10.83
C LYS A 341 22.66 11.12 -10.34
N PRO A 342 22.47 9.86 -10.75
CA PRO A 342 23.38 8.78 -10.39
C PRO A 342 24.73 9.03 -11.09
N GLY A 343 25.61 9.77 -10.44
CA GLY A 343 27.00 9.85 -10.81
C GLY A 343 27.71 8.56 -10.37
N LEU A 344 28.63 8.06 -11.20
CA LEU A 344 29.47 6.90 -10.90
C LEU A 344 30.25 7.08 -9.58
N TYR A 345 30.53 8.33 -9.20
CA TYR A 345 31.29 8.69 -8.02
C TYR A 345 30.40 9.44 -7.01
N ARG A 346 30.24 8.84 -5.82
CA ARG A 346 29.76 9.55 -4.63
C ARG A 346 30.95 10.22 -3.95
N ASN A 347 31.10 11.54 -4.09
CA ASN A 347 32.11 12.27 -3.31
C ASN A 347 31.71 12.28 -1.82
N HIS A 348 32.36 11.45 -1.01
CA HIS A 348 32.27 11.50 0.46
C HIS A 348 32.79 12.85 1.02
N SER A 349 33.71 13.51 0.32
CA SER A 349 34.46 14.67 0.83
C SER A 349 33.74 16.03 0.83
N ARG A 350 32.48 16.14 0.40
CA ARG A 350 31.73 17.43 0.48
C ARG A 350 30.91 17.59 1.77
N TYR A 351 30.97 16.62 2.68
CA TYR A 351 30.23 16.66 3.96
C TYR A 351 31.13 16.88 5.18
N HIS A 352 32.41 17.22 5.00
CA HIS A 352 33.16 17.92 6.03
C HIS A 352 32.58 19.33 6.16
N VAL A 353 31.53 19.45 6.97
CA VAL A 353 31.13 20.74 7.53
C VAL A 353 32.32 21.26 8.33
N SER A 354 32.75 22.47 7.98
CA SER A 354 33.66 23.28 8.77
C SER A 354 33.26 23.20 10.24
N THR A 355 34.18 22.77 11.08
CA THR A 355 34.10 22.70 12.54
C THR A 355 34.07 24.09 13.21
N THR A 356 33.43 25.07 12.58
CA THR A 356 33.21 26.41 13.15
C THR A 356 31.79 26.85 12.83
N GLY A 357 30.90 26.72 13.83
CA GLY A 357 29.55 27.30 13.80
C GLY A 357 28.44 26.29 14.03
N ALA A 358 27.60 26.57 15.02
CA ALA A 358 26.46 25.79 15.50
C ALA A 358 25.30 25.55 14.47
N GLY A 359 25.58 25.58 13.17
CA GLY A 359 24.58 25.52 12.08
C GLY A 359 24.41 24.16 11.39
N ALA A 360 25.14 23.12 11.78
CA ALA A 360 25.10 21.80 11.12
C ALA A 360 23.90 20.92 11.53
N LEU A 361 23.24 21.25 12.65
CA LEU A 361 22.20 20.43 13.27
C LEU A 361 20.77 20.90 12.97
N THR A 362 20.60 21.87 12.07
CA THR A 362 19.37 22.66 12.03
C THR A 362 18.67 22.63 10.67
N ALA A 363 17.43 22.14 10.65
CA ALA A 363 16.52 22.32 9.52
C ALA A 363 15.79 23.65 9.68
N LYS A 364 15.68 24.45 8.59
CA LYS A 364 14.87 25.68 8.58
C LYS A 364 13.39 25.29 8.69
N GLY A 365 12.75 25.59 9.83
CA GLY A 365 11.31 25.45 9.98
C GLY A 365 10.56 26.52 9.18
N ALA A 366 9.25 26.30 8.98
CA ALA A 366 8.34 27.23 8.29
C ALA A 366 8.30 28.67 8.88
N ASN A 367 8.79 28.86 10.12
CA ASN A 367 8.88 30.15 10.80
C ASN A 367 10.32 30.72 10.85
N GLY A 368 11.26 30.21 10.07
CA GLY A 368 12.66 30.68 10.09
C GLY A 368 13.47 30.28 11.33
N LEU A 369 12.84 29.61 12.31
CA LEU A 369 13.50 29.02 13.48
C LEU A 369 14.17 27.69 13.10
N LEU A 370 15.41 27.54 13.55
CA LEU A 370 16.27 26.38 13.35
C LEU A 370 15.82 25.24 14.30
N LYS A 371 15.17 24.20 13.78
CA LYS A 371 14.81 23.00 14.57
C LYS A 371 15.92 21.94 14.47
N PRO A 372 16.25 21.23 15.57
CA PRO A 372 17.19 20.13 15.50
C PRO A 372 16.69 19.05 14.55
N LYS A 373 17.57 18.53 13.70
CA LYS A 373 17.28 17.37 12.84
C LYS A 373 16.95 16.16 13.73
N ARG A 374 15.77 15.57 13.53
CA ARG A 374 15.29 14.40 14.28
C ARG A 374 14.91 13.29 13.31
N PRO A 375 15.05 12.01 13.72
CA PRO A 375 14.44 10.91 12.99
C PRO A 375 12.93 11.15 12.82
N THR A 376 12.37 10.62 11.75
CA THR A 376 10.97 10.85 11.36
C THR A 376 10.05 9.90 12.13
N ALA A 377 10.42 8.63 12.19
CA ALA A 377 9.67 7.63 12.95
C ALA A 377 10.53 6.40 13.27
N VAL A 378 10.04 5.59 14.20
CA VAL A 378 10.53 4.26 14.52
C VAL A 378 9.42 3.24 14.27
N THR A 379 9.74 2.17 13.57
CA THR A 379 8.79 1.11 13.22
C THR A 379 9.28 -0.26 13.67
N ILE A 380 8.36 -1.22 13.71
CA ILE A 380 8.67 -2.58 14.09
C ILE A 380 7.91 -3.58 13.22
N LYS A 381 8.62 -4.59 12.71
CA LYS A 381 8.08 -5.70 11.94
C LYS A 381 8.35 -7.01 12.68
N ARG A 382 7.28 -7.76 12.95
CA ARG A 382 7.27 -9.01 13.75
C ARG A 382 7.20 -10.24 12.86
N GLY A 383 7.38 -11.43 13.45
CA GLY A 383 7.29 -12.69 12.70
C GLY A 383 8.42 -12.81 11.69
N ILE A 384 9.62 -12.44 12.10
CA ILE A 384 10.83 -12.53 11.29
C ILE A 384 11.55 -13.83 11.66
N THR A 385 12.05 -14.52 10.64
CA THR A 385 12.97 -15.64 10.81
C THR A 385 14.32 -15.25 10.20
N VAL A 386 15.37 -15.29 11.00
CA VAL A 386 16.74 -15.07 10.52
C VAL A 386 17.26 -16.37 9.93
N LEU A 387 17.65 -16.32 8.66
CA LEU A 387 18.32 -17.38 7.93
C LEU A 387 19.80 -17.06 7.83
N ASN A 388 20.62 -17.85 8.52
CA ASN A 388 22.07 -17.77 8.50
C ASN A 388 22.63 -18.82 7.55
N VAL A 389 23.48 -18.42 6.62
CA VAL A 389 24.20 -19.34 5.72
C VAL A 389 25.70 -19.14 5.91
N HIS A 390 26.38 -20.19 6.37
CA HIS A 390 27.82 -20.21 6.57
C HIS A 390 28.51 -21.02 5.47
N SER A 391 29.43 -20.38 4.73
CA SER A 391 30.13 -21.00 3.61
C SER A 391 31.18 -22.02 4.07
N LYS A 392 31.10 -23.23 3.53
CA LYS A 392 32.16 -24.26 3.67
C LYS A 392 33.29 -23.91 2.70
N LYS A 393 34.29 -23.15 3.17
CA LYS A 393 35.42 -22.60 2.37
C LYS A 393 35.89 -23.52 1.23
N ARG A 394 35.60 -23.11 -0.02
CA ARG A 394 36.23 -23.53 -1.31
C ARG A 394 35.70 -22.76 -2.54
N THR A 395 34.74 -21.86 -2.38
CA THR A 395 34.08 -21.10 -3.45
C THR A 395 34.44 -19.61 -3.40
N ARG A 396 34.61 -18.98 -4.57
CA ARG A 396 34.75 -17.51 -4.66
C ARG A 396 33.49 -16.83 -4.11
N SER A 397 33.63 -15.81 -3.28
CA SER A 397 32.53 -15.13 -2.56
C SER A 397 31.36 -14.69 -3.45
N HIS A 398 31.64 -14.25 -4.69
CA HIS A 398 30.61 -13.84 -5.64
C HIS A 398 29.71 -15.00 -6.11
N GLY A 399 30.25 -16.22 -6.24
CA GLY A 399 29.49 -17.40 -6.67
C GLY A 399 28.57 -17.90 -5.56
N PHE A 400 29.05 -17.82 -4.31
CA PHE A 400 28.25 -18.12 -3.12
C PHE A 400 27.04 -17.19 -3.01
N LEU A 401 27.24 -15.87 -3.10
CA LEU A 401 26.14 -14.90 -3.07
C LEU A 401 25.14 -15.10 -4.21
N MET A 402 25.63 -15.33 -5.44
CA MET A 402 24.76 -15.64 -6.58
C MET A 402 23.88 -16.87 -6.31
N SER A 403 24.46 -17.93 -5.73
CA SER A 403 23.72 -19.15 -5.43
C SER A 403 22.64 -18.95 -4.37
N ILE A 404 22.89 -18.09 -3.38
CA ILE A 404 21.92 -17.73 -2.35
C ILE A 404 20.72 -17.02 -3.00
N PHE A 405 20.96 -15.93 -3.72
CA PHE A 405 19.87 -15.16 -4.34
C PHE A 405 19.11 -15.96 -5.40
N SER A 406 19.79 -16.83 -6.14
CA SER A 406 19.15 -17.71 -7.13
C SER A 406 18.23 -18.75 -6.45
N THR A 407 18.65 -19.29 -5.30
CA THR A 407 17.83 -20.22 -4.50
C THR A 407 16.61 -19.51 -3.93
N LEU A 408 16.77 -18.29 -3.41
CA LEU A 408 15.66 -17.50 -2.88
C LEU A 408 14.62 -17.16 -3.95
N ASP A 409 15.05 -16.74 -5.16
CA ASP A 409 14.13 -16.46 -6.26
C ASP A 409 13.41 -17.73 -6.75
N LYS A 410 14.13 -18.86 -6.85
CA LYS A 410 13.56 -20.16 -7.22
C LYS A 410 12.41 -20.56 -6.29
N HIS A 411 12.57 -20.34 -4.99
CA HIS A 411 11.58 -20.69 -3.96
C HIS A 411 10.64 -19.52 -3.60
N LYS A 412 10.75 -18.38 -4.29
CA LYS A 412 9.94 -17.17 -4.06
C LYS A 412 9.93 -16.69 -2.60
N LEU A 413 11.09 -16.77 -1.95
CA LEU A 413 11.29 -16.27 -0.59
C LEU A 413 11.63 -14.78 -0.61
N SER A 414 10.85 -13.98 0.12
CA SER A 414 11.11 -12.55 0.28
C SER A 414 12.11 -12.32 1.41
N VAL A 415 13.12 -11.49 1.15
CA VAL A 415 14.13 -11.07 2.12
C VAL A 415 13.95 -9.60 2.45
N ASP A 416 13.84 -9.28 3.74
CA ASP A 416 13.67 -7.91 4.23
C ASP A 416 15.00 -7.21 4.51
N LEU A 417 15.95 -7.92 5.12
CA LEU A 417 17.27 -7.42 5.48
C LEU A 417 18.34 -8.45 5.12
N ILE A 418 19.50 -7.94 4.72
CA ILE A 418 20.69 -8.74 4.46
C ILE A 418 21.85 -8.11 5.21
N SER A 419 22.58 -8.95 5.93
CA SER A 419 23.90 -8.63 6.47
C SER A 419 24.88 -9.69 5.98
N SER A 420 26.02 -9.26 5.43
CA SER A 420 26.96 -10.16 4.79
C SER A 420 28.39 -9.90 5.23
N SER A 421 29.15 -10.98 5.36
CA SER A 421 30.61 -11.01 5.40
C SER A 421 31.12 -11.89 4.25
N GLU A 422 32.44 -12.10 4.17
CA GLU A 422 33.03 -12.96 3.13
C GLU A 422 32.52 -14.40 3.17
N VAL A 423 32.20 -14.92 4.37
CA VAL A 423 31.85 -16.34 4.59
C VAL A 423 30.53 -16.57 5.32
N HIS A 424 29.89 -15.53 5.84
CA HIS A 424 28.56 -15.60 6.47
C HIS A 424 27.60 -14.63 5.81
N VAL A 425 26.40 -15.10 5.49
CA VAL A 425 25.30 -14.27 5.03
C VAL A 425 24.10 -14.53 5.94
N SER A 426 23.62 -13.49 6.59
CA SER A 426 22.46 -13.52 7.46
C SER A 426 21.34 -12.73 6.81
N MET A 427 20.15 -13.32 6.73
CA MET A 427 19.01 -12.77 6.01
C MET A 427 17.77 -12.78 6.90
N ALA A 428 17.08 -11.66 7.01
CA ALA A 428 15.80 -11.60 7.68
C ALA A 428 14.69 -11.95 6.68
N LEU A 429 14.01 -13.08 6.90
CA LEU A 429 12.89 -13.54 6.09
C LEU A 429 11.58 -13.16 6.76
N HIS A 430 10.61 -12.76 5.93
CA HIS A 430 9.23 -12.51 6.35
C HIS A 430 8.26 -13.32 5.50
N SER A 431 7.25 -13.88 6.15
CA SER A 431 6.18 -14.64 5.49
C SER A 431 4.85 -14.43 6.21
N GLU A 432 3.77 -14.29 5.44
CA GLU A 432 2.40 -14.24 5.97
C GLU A 432 1.95 -15.59 6.55
N ILE A 433 2.61 -16.68 6.15
CA ILE A 433 2.39 -18.04 6.64
C ILE A 433 3.50 -18.38 7.63
N ALA A 434 3.16 -19.07 8.73
CA ALA A 434 4.15 -19.59 9.66
C ALA A 434 5.20 -20.41 8.91
N LEU A 435 6.46 -19.97 8.96
CA LEU A 435 7.56 -20.69 8.33
C LEU A 435 7.95 -21.93 9.13
N LEU A 436 7.75 -21.85 10.45
CA LEU A 436 8.17 -22.82 11.44
C LEU A 436 7.03 -22.98 12.46
N SER A 437 6.80 -24.22 12.89
CA SER A 437 5.96 -24.56 14.03
C SER A 437 6.72 -25.48 14.99
N GLN A 438 6.31 -25.52 16.26
CA GLN A 438 6.86 -26.47 17.21
C GLN A 438 6.46 -27.89 16.80
N ALA A 439 7.42 -28.82 16.74
CA ALA A 439 7.16 -30.20 16.36
C ALA A 439 6.29 -30.91 17.41
N GLU A 440 6.51 -30.60 18.70
CA GLU A 440 5.67 -31.02 19.84
C GLU A 440 5.54 -29.86 20.85
N PRO A 441 4.48 -29.82 21.68
CA PRO A 441 4.24 -28.71 22.62
C PRO A 441 5.35 -28.49 23.66
N ASP A 442 6.18 -29.51 23.93
CA ASP A 442 7.24 -29.51 24.94
C ASP A 442 8.65 -29.74 24.34
N SER A 443 8.82 -29.69 23.02
CA SER A 443 10.13 -29.87 22.37
C SER A 443 10.69 -28.55 21.83
N GLU A 444 12.02 -28.38 21.92
CA GLU A 444 12.74 -27.27 21.27
C GLU A 444 12.91 -27.50 19.76
N GLU A 445 12.51 -28.67 19.24
CA GLU A 445 12.59 -28.98 17.82
C GLU A 445 11.51 -28.27 17.03
N MET A 446 11.93 -27.48 16.04
CA MET A 446 11.03 -26.76 15.14
C MET A 446 10.90 -27.49 13.81
N LYS A 447 9.67 -27.59 13.33
CA LYS A 447 9.34 -28.18 12.03
C LYS A 447 9.12 -27.07 11.00
N ILE A 448 9.74 -27.22 9.84
CA ILE A 448 9.49 -26.35 8.69
C ILE A 448 8.14 -26.70 8.07
N GLU A 449 7.18 -25.79 8.15
CA GLU A 449 5.86 -25.94 7.52
C GLU A 449 5.85 -25.47 6.06
N SER A 450 6.65 -24.45 5.76
CA SER A 450 6.71 -23.89 4.41
C SER A 450 7.53 -24.78 3.49
N GLU A 451 6.88 -25.35 2.46
CA GLU A 451 7.57 -26.11 1.40
C GLU A 451 8.66 -25.27 0.71
N ALA A 452 8.40 -23.97 0.53
CA ALA A 452 9.36 -23.03 -0.04
C ALA A 452 10.61 -22.88 0.85
N LEU A 453 10.43 -22.73 2.17
CA LEU A 453 11.56 -22.64 3.09
C LEU A 453 12.32 -23.96 3.15
N LYS A 454 11.61 -25.09 3.18
CA LYS A 454 12.23 -26.42 3.19
C LYS A 454 13.10 -26.64 1.95
N GLY A 455 12.56 -26.36 0.77
CA GLY A 455 13.29 -26.45 -0.48
C GLY A 455 14.51 -25.51 -0.53
N ALA A 456 14.38 -24.30 0.01
CA ALA A 456 15.49 -23.37 0.10
C ALA A 456 16.60 -23.86 1.04
N VAL A 457 16.26 -24.39 2.22
CA VAL A 457 17.23 -24.95 3.17
C VAL A 457 17.99 -26.13 2.56
N GLU A 458 17.30 -27.04 1.87
CA GLU A 458 17.92 -28.17 1.17
C GLU A 458 18.88 -27.73 0.06
N ASP A 459 18.49 -26.71 -0.73
CA ASP A 459 19.32 -26.17 -1.80
C ASP A 459 20.53 -25.37 -1.27
N LEU A 460 20.33 -24.57 -0.22
CA LEU A 460 21.39 -23.80 0.44
C LEU A 460 22.38 -24.69 1.20
N GLY A 461 21.92 -25.82 1.73
CA GLY A 461 22.76 -26.82 2.40
C GLY A 461 23.88 -27.39 1.51
N LYS A 462 23.73 -27.29 0.18
CA LYS A 462 24.77 -27.65 -0.81
C LYS A 462 25.96 -26.70 -0.79
N TRP A 463 25.74 -25.45 -0.36
CA TRP A 463 26.72 -24.36 -0.39
C TRP A 463 27.30 -24.02 0.97
N GLY A 464 26.61 -24.39 2.05
CA GLY A 464 26.99 -24.01 3.41
C GLY A 464 26.22 -24.76 4.49
N ASP A 465 26.57 -24.46 5.74
CA ASP A 465 25.71 -24.79 6.87
C ASP A 465 24.61 -23.74 6.98
N VAL A 466 23.39 -24.20 7.24
CA VAL A 466 22.21 -23.35 7.31
C VAL A 466 21.68 -23.39 8.74
N ASP A 467 21.46 -22.21 9.30
CA ASP A 467 20.91 -22.01 10.64
C ASP A 467 19.68 -21.09 10.56
N LEU A 468 18.66 -21.40 11.35
CA LEU A 468 17.36 -20.74 11.34
C LEU A 468 17.02 -20.26 12.75
N VAL A 469 16.84 -18.96 12.90
CA VAL A 469 16.48 -18.33 14.18
C VAL A 469 15.13 -17.61 14.06
N PRO A 470 14.03 -18.24 14.50
CA PRO A 470 12.70 -17.62 14.49
C PRO A 470 12.43 -16.76 15.72
N GLY A 471 11.24 -16.18 15.78
CA GLY A 471 10.81 -15.36 16.91
C GLY A 471 11.58 -14.05 16.99
N MET A 472 11.94 -13.50 15.83
CA MET A 472 12.69 -12.26 15.71
C MET A 472 11.79 -11.12 15.23
N ALA A 473 12.23 -9.89 15.48
CA ALA A 473 11.58 -8.67 15.01
C ALA A 473 12.62 -7.69 14.44
N ILE A 474 12.25 -6.98 13.38
CA ILE A 474 13.03 -5.87 12.84
C ILE A 474 12.56 -4.58 13.49
N VAL A 475 13.48 -3.84 14.11
CA VAL A 475 13.28 -2.45 14.55
C VAL A 475 13.99 -1.54 13.56
N SER A 476 13.28 -0.56 13.03
CA SER A 476 13.80 0.36 12.02
C SER A 476 13.60 1.81 12.44
N LEU A 477 14.69 2.58 12.41
CA LEU A 477 14.67 4.02 12.53
C LEU A 477 14.66 4.63 11.12
N VAL A 478 13.67 5.47 10.82
CA VAL A 478 13.48 6.07 9.50
C VAL A 478 13.59 7.59 9.57
N GLY A 479 14.29 8.18 8.61
CA GLY A 479 14.33 9.62 8.41
C GLY A 479 15.14 10.04 7.18
N ARG A 480 14.66 11.03 6.44
CA ARG A 480 15.29 11.53 5.20
C ARG A 480 16.76 11.93 5.35
N GLU A 481 17.13 12.38 6.54
CA GLU A 481 18.43 13.01 6.80
C GLU A 481 19.29 12.25 7.81
N LEU A 482 19.01 10.95 8.06
CA LEU A 482 19.82 10.15 9.00
C LEU A 482 21.31 10.19 8.64
N ARG A 483 21.63 10.21 7.33
CA ARG A 483 22.98 10.46 6.81
C ARG A 483 23.72 11.67 7.39
N SER A 484 22.99 12.76 7.62
CA SER A 484 23.57 14.00 8.14
C SER A 484 23.52 14.10 9.66
N MET A 485 22.85 13.14 10.33
CA MET A 485 22.74 13.07 11.78
C MET A 485 23.87 12.23 12.36
N VAL A 486 25.09 12.78 12.34
CA VAL A 486 26.27 12.11 12.91
C VAL A 486 25.99 11.64 14.34
N GLY A 487 26.30 10.38 14.62
CA GLY A 487 26.05 9.75 15.92
C GLY A 487 24.64 9.19 16.13
N ILE A 488 23.70 9.33 15.17
CA ILE A 488 22.35 8.78 15.33
C ILE A 488 22.35 7.26 15.41
N SER A 489 23.13 6.56 14.58
CA SER A 489 23.24 5.09 14.64
C SER A 489 23.83 4.63 15.98
N GLY A 490 24.85 5.35 16.47
CA GLY A 490 25.46 5.08 17.77
C GLY A 490 24.50 5.28 18.92
N ARG A 491 23.69 6.34 18.91
CA ARG A 491 22.62 6.56 19.90
C ARG A 491 21.52 5.52 19.79
N PHE A 492 21.07 5.19 18.59
CA PHE A 492 20.03 4.18 18.37
C PHE A 492 20.42 2.82 18.95
N LEU A 493 21.62 2.33 18.62
CA LEU A 493 22.13 1.06 19.14
C LEU A 493 22.51 1.17 20.63
N GLY A 494 23.05 2.31 21.07
CA GLY A 494 23.37 2.57 22.47
C GLY A 494 22.15 2.49 23.38
N VAL A 495 21.04 3.12 22.98
CA VAL A 495 19.76 3.07 23.70
C VAL A 495 19.23 1.64 23.84
N LEU A 496 19.35 0.82 22.79
CA LEU A 496 18.97 -0.59 22.87
C LEU A 496 19.89 -1.36 23.83
N GLY A 497 21.20 -1.12 23.76
CA GLY A 497 22.19 -1.77 24.63
C GLY A 497 22.09 -1.37 26.11
N GLU A 498 21.81 -0.11 26.42
CA GLU A 498 21.60 0.40 27.78
C GLU A 498 20.39 -0.26 28.45
N GLU A 499 19.37 -0.60 27.67
CA GLU A 499 18.22 -1.38 28.13
C GLU A 499 18.45 -2.90 28.08
N GLY A 500 19.63 -3.37 27.70
CA GLY A 500 19.92 -4.80 27.61
C GLY A 500 19.13 -5.51 26.51
N VAL A 501 18.68 -4.79 25.47
CA VAL A 501 18.10 -5.40 24.26
C VAL A 501 19.25 -5.86 23.37
N ASN A 502 19.41 -7.17 23.23
CA ASN A 502 20.45 -7.75 22.37
C ASN A 502 20.09 -7.55 20.88
N VAL A 503 21.10 -7.19 20.08
CA VAL A 503 20.96 -6.99 18.63
C VAL A 503 21.61 -8.16 17.89
N GLU A 504 20.82 -8.89 17.13
CA GLU A 504 21.25 -10.07 16.36
C GLU A 504 21.86 -9.67 15.01
N MET A 505 21.26 -8.68 14.35
CA MET A 505 21.67 -8.23 13.02
C MET A 505 21.53 -6.72 12.92
N ILE A 506 22.43 -6.07 12.19
CA ILE A 506 22.34 -4.65 11.83
C ILE A 506 22.41 -4.54 10.31
N SER A 507 21.57 -3.68 9.73
CA SER A 507 21.61 -3.36 8.32
C SER A 507 21.37 -1.86 8.12
N GLN A 508 22.24 -1.22 7.35
CA GLN A 508 22.11 0.17 6.93
C GLN A 508 22.42 0.26 5.43
N GLY A 509 21.42 0.64 4.65
CA GLY A 509 21.53 0.74 3.20
C GLY A 509 22.23 2.01 2.71
N ALA A 510 22.58 2.02 1.42
CA ALA A 510 23.24 3.14 0.75
C ALA A 510 22.35 4.38 0.56
N SER A 511 21.04 4.27 0.77
CA SER A 511 20.11 5.41 0.82
C SER A 511 20.22 6.17 2.14
N GLU A 512 20.69 5.52 3.21
CA GLU A 512 20.81 6.06 4.58
C GLU A 512 19.52 6.79 5.05
N ILE A 513 18.35 6.33 4.58
CA ILE A 513 17.02 6.79 5.01
C ILE A 513 16.50 5.90 6.14
N ASN A 514 17.01 4.68 6.23
CA ASN A 514 16.70 3.72 7.29
C ASN A 514 17.99 3.24 7.98
N ILE A 515 17.86 2.90 9.25
CA ILE A 515 18.80 2.07 10.00
C ILE A 515 17.95 0.99 10.67
N SER A 516 18.25 -0.27 10.39
CA SER A 516 17.44 -1.39 10.86
C SER A 516 18.29 -2.37 11.65
N CYS A 517 17.71 -2.95 12.69
CA CYS A 517 18.33 -4.04 13.43
C CYS A 517 17.32 -5.14 13.75
N VAL A 518 17.79 -6.36 13.89
CA VAL A 518 16.98 -7.52 14.30
C VAL A 518 17.22 -7.78 15.77
N ILE A 519 16.14 -7.99 16.51
CA ILE A 519 16.12 -8.28 17.96
C ILE A 519 15.14 -9.42 18.24
N ASP A 520 15.19 -9.99 19.45
CA ASP A 520 14.17 -10.95 19.92
C ASP A 520 12.77 -10.29 19.90
N GLU A 521 11.79 -10.99 19.34
CA GLU A 521 10.42 -10.49 19.21
C GLU A 521 9.76 -10.21 20.58
N LYS A 522 10.19 -10.85 21.66
CA LYS A 522 9.70 -10.59 23.02
C LYS A 522 10.07 -9.17 23.48
N GLU A 523 11.24 -8.67 23.10
CA GLU A 523 11.73 -7.33 23.48
C GLU A 523 11.18 -6.22 22.57
N ALA A 524 10.50 -6.58 21.48
CA ALA A 524 10.02 -5.66 20.45
C ALA A 524 9.23 -4.44 20.98
N ASN A 525 8.28 -4.63 21.90
CA ASN A 525 7.49 -3.50 22.43
C ASN A 525 8.33 -2.59 23.33
N ARG A 526 9.27 -3.16 24.09
CA ARG A 526 10.18 -2.42 24.96
C ARG A 526 11.15 -1.60 24.12
N ALA A 527 11.81 -2.23 23.14
CA ALA A 527 12.70 -1.58 22.19
C ALA A 527 12.02 -0.39 21.49
N LEU A 528 10.80 -0.59 20.98
CA LEU A 528 10.03 0.47 20.32
C LEU A 528 9.78 1.67 21.26
N ASN A 529 9.33 1.41 22.50
CA ASN A 529 9.04 2.45 23.47
C ASN A 529 10.30 3.22 23.91
N VAL A 530 11.38 2.51 24.21
CA VAL A 530 12.63 3.11 24.69
C VAL A 530 13.27 3.95 23.58
N VAL A 531 13.36 3.41 22.36
CA VAL A 531 13.90 4.15 21.21
C VAL A 531 13.05 5.38 20.92
N HIS A 532 11.72 5.26 20.94
CA HIS A 532 10.84 6.41 20.73
C HIS A 532 11.04 7.47 21.83
N THR A 533 11.06 7.06 23.09
CA THR A 533 11.17 8.01 24.20
C THR A 533 12.51 8.75 24.18
N ASN A 534 13.63 8.04 23.99
CA ASN A 534 14.96 8.65 23.99
C ASN A 534 15.26 9.48 22.75
N LEU A 535 14.78 9.06 21.57
CA LEU A 535 15.09 9.76 20.31
C LEU A 535 14.06 10.81 19.91
N PHE A 536 12.85 10.81 20.50
CA PHE A 536 11.77 11.73 20.10
C PHE A 536 11.28 12.60 21.26
N THR A 537 11.32 12.14 22.52
CA THR A 537 10.75 12.85 23.67
C THR A 537 11.80 13.62 24.48
N PHE A 538 12.98 13.03 24.74
CA PHE A 538 14.02 13.64 25.60
C PHE A 538 15.03 14.55 24.87
N LEU A 539 14.70 15.05 23.68
CA LEU A 539 15.55 15.99 22.91
C LEU A 539 15.07 17.46 22.99
N ASP A 540 14.31 17.81 24.02
CA ASP A 540 13.87 19.19 24.31
C ASP A 540 14.74 19.85 25.38
#